data_AF-A0A2E9IRL8-F1
#
_entry.id   AF-A0A2E9IRL8-F1
#
_cell.length_a   1.000
_cell.length_b   1.000
_cell.length_c   1.000
_cell.angle_alpha   90.00
_cell.angle_beta   90.00
_cell.angle_gamma   90.00
#
_symmetry.space_group_name_H-M   'P 1'
#
loop_
_entity.id
_entity.type
_entity.pdbx_description
1 polymer ?
#
loop_
_entity_poly.entity_id
_entity_poly.type
_entity_poly.pdbx_seq_one_letter_code
_entity_poly.pdbx_strand_id
1 'polypeptide(L)'
;MSRFHKRLHRLPKNVQSDVTKVIKALQGGTPLRELDGAFIGRLKRSGQRIYSLKIGKHYRVLCEQANHGLKPTWVGSHSEYDKVINQY
;
A
#
# COMPACT_ATOMS: atom_id res chain seq x y z
N MET A 1 12.73 12.90 -3.73
CA MET A 1 11.49 12.12 -3.96
C MET A 1 11.71 10.64 -3.65
N SER A 2 10.84 10.01 -2.85
CA SER A 2 10.99 8.59 -2.49
C SER A 2 10.66 7.64 -3.66
N ARG A 3 11.19 6.40 -3.61
CA ARG A 3 10.92 5.35 -4.62
C ARG A 3 9.42 5.08 -4.79
N PHE A 4 8.66 5.16 -3.69
CA PHE A 4 7.21 5.04 -3.68
C PHE A 4 6.53 6.10 -4.57
N HIS A 5 6.84 7.39 -4.38
CA HIS A 5 6.24 8.47 -5.16
C HIS A 5 6.53 8.34 -6.65
N LYS A 6 7.75 7.94 -7.01
CA LYS A 6 8.11 7.68 -8.42
C LYS A 6 7.25 6.56 -9.04
N ARG A 7 6.95 5.50 -8.28
CA ARG A 7 6.05 4.42 -8.75
C ARG A 7 4.61 4.93 -8.88
N LEU A 8 4.12 5.66 -7.87
CA LEU A 8 2.77 6.21 -7.86
C LEU A 8 2.52 7.08 -9.09
N HIS A 9 3.43 8.02 -9.41
CA HIS A 9 3.28 8.91 -10.56
C HIS A 9 3.24 8.20 -11.94
N ARG A 10 3.71 6.95 -12.02
CA ARG A 10 3.66 6.15 -13.25
C ARG A 10 2.34 5.41 -13.44
N LEU A 11 1.49 5.38 -12.41
CA LEU A 11 0.19 4.70 -12.48
C LEU A 11 -0.87 5.58 -13.14
N PRO A 12 -1.99 5.01 -13.60
CA PRO A 12 -3.13 5.79 -14.08
C PRO A 12 -3.63 6.81 -13.05
N LYS A 13 -4.11 7.97 -13.49
CA LYS A 13 -4.53 9.09 -12.61
C LYS A 13 -5.59 8.69 -11.58
N ASN A 14 -6.54 7.85 -11.97
CA ASN A 14 -7.57 7.32 -11.07
C ASN A 14 -6.94 6.50 -9.93
N VAL A 15 -5.98 5.63 -10.25
CA VAL A 15 -5.25 4.83 -9.26
C VAL A 15 -4.42 5.73 -8.34
N GLN A 16 -3.77 6.76 -8.90
CA GLN A 16 -3.04 7.75 -8.10
C GLN A 16 -3.94 8.43 -7.06
N SER A 17 -5.15 8.81 -7.48
CA SER A 17 -6.15 9.43 -6.60
C SER A 17 -6.56 8.47 -5.49
N ASP A 18 -6.90 7.23 -5.83
CA ASP A 18 -7.36 6.23 -4.86
C ASP A 18 -6.28 5.87 -3.83
N VAL A 19 -5.04 5.63 -4.29
CA VAL A 19 -3.90 5.39 -3.40
C VAL A 19 -3.68 6.58 -2.46
N THR A 20 -3.79 7.81 -2.98
CA THR A 20 -3.60 9.02 -2.18
C THR A 20 -4.71 9.18 -1.14
N LYS A 21 -5.97 8.90 -1.48
CA LYS A 21 -7.09 8.92 -0.53
C LYS A 21 -6.89 7.92 0.61
N VAL A 22 -6.51 6.69 0.27
CA VAL A 22 -6.25 5.63 1.26
C VAL A 22 -5.09 6.00 2.19
N ILE A 23 -3.99 6.53 1.64
CA ILE A 23 -2.84 6.95 2.46
C ILE A 23 -3.21 8.12 3.37
N LYS A 24 -3.95 9.11 2.88
CA LYS A 24 -4.43 10.23 3.69
C LYS A 24 -5.34 9.76 4.83
N ALA A 25 -6.26 8.84 4.56
CA ALA A 25 -7.12 8.26 5.59
C ALA A 25 -6.29 7.55 6.68
N LEU A 26 -5.31 6.73 6.27
CA LEU A 26 -4.40 6.05 7.21
C LEU A 26 -3.57 7.01 8.04
N GLN A 27 -3.05 8.09 7.44
CA GLN A 27 -2.31 9.13 8.14
C GLN A 27 -3.21 9.95 9.08
N GLY A 28 -4.49 10.09 8.74
CA GLY A 28 -5.52 10.71 9.59
C GLY A 28 -6.00 9.83 10.75
N GLY A 29 -5.43 8.63 10.93
CA GLY A 29 -5.77 7.73 12.02
C GLY A 29 -6.95 6.81 11.74
N THR A 30 -7.48 6.78 10.51
CA THR A 30 -8.51 5.80 10.13
C THR A 30 -7.96 4.39 10.33
N PRO A 31 -8.61 3.55 11.15
CA PRO A 31 -8.22 2.17 11.32
C PRO A 31 -8.21 1.44 9.99
N LEU A 32 -7.20 0.61 9.80
CA LEU A 32 -7.02 -0.23 8.62
C LEU A 32 -8.32 -0.97 8.20
N ARG A 33 -9.05 -1.52 9.17
CA ARG A 33 -10.31 -2.28 8.95
C ARG A 33 -11.48 -1.45 8.41
N GLU A 34 -11.40 -0.12 8.52
CA GLU A 34 -12.43 0.83 8.11
C GLU A 34 -12.15 1.45 6.74
N LEU A 35 -11.06 1.03 6.08
CA LEU A 35 -10.78 1.41 4.70
C LEU A 35 -11.66 0.62 3.74
N ASP A 36 -12.74 1.26 3.29
CA ASP A 36 -13.67 0.66 2.35
C ASP A 36 -12.98 0.24 1.03
N GLY A 37 -13.31 -0.96 0.55
CA GLY A 37 -12.71 -1.57 -0.65
C GLY A 37 -11.25 -2.05 -0.52
N ALA A 38 -10.56 -1.78 0.60
CA ALA A 38 -9.18 -2.21 0.81
C ALA A 38 -9.12 -3.54 1.56
N PHE A 39 -8.79 -4.62 0.86
CA PHE A 39 -8.43 -5.88 1.52
C PHE A 39 -7.02 -5.80 2.10
N ILE A 40 -6.85 -6.28 3.33
CA ILE A 40 -5.60 -6.19 4.07
C ILE A 40 -5.04 -7.57 4.34
N GLY A 41 -3.92 -7.87 3.68
CA GLY A 41 -3.10 -9.04 3.99
C GLY A 41 -1.94 -8.64 4.91
N ARG A 42 -1.82 -9.29 6.07
CA ARG A 42 -0.63 -9.15 6.90
C ARG A 42 0.43 -10.16 6.45
N LEU A 43 1.59 -9.66 6.06
CA LEU A 43 2.75 -10.48 5.74
C LEU A 43 3.67 -10.49 6.97
N LYS A 44 4.06 -11.68 7.42
CA LYS A 44 5.04 -11.86 8.49
C LYS A 44 6.39 -12.22 7.84
N ARG A 45 7.34 -11.29 7.84
CA ARG A 45 8.73 -11.58 7.54
C ARG A 45 9.65 -10.84 8.51
N SER A 46 10.70 -11.51 8.99
CA SER A 46 11.81 -11.00 9.83
C SER A 46 11.44 -9.83 10.75
N GLY A 47 10.55 -10.06 11.72
CA GLY A 47 10.19 -9.07 12.76
C GLY A 47 9.42 -7.84 12.27
N GLN A 48 9.26 -7.63 10.96
CA GLN A 48 8.53 -6.52 10.38
C GLN A 48 7.07 -6.90 10.09
N ARG A 49 6.16 -5.98 10.40
CA ARG A 49 4.74 -6.10 10.07
C ARG A 49 4.50 -5.34 8.78
N ILE A 50 4.33 -6.08 7.68
CA ILE A 50 3.99 -5.52 6.38
C ILE A 50 2.49 -5.77 6.11
N TYR A 51 1.81 -4.77 5.60
CA TYR A 51 0.41 -4.82 5.21
C TYR A 51 0.30 -4.59 3.71
N SER A 52 -0.40 -5.49 3.02
CA SER A 52 -0.80 -5.34 1.63
C SER A 52 -2.21 -4.78 1.59
N LEU A 53 -2.39 -3.58 1.04
CA LEU A 53 -3.68 -2.94 0.80
C LEU A 53 -4.08 -3.14 -0.67
N LYS A 54 -5.28 -3.66 -0.92
CA LYS A 54 -5.86 -3.72 -2.28
C LYS A 54 -6.42 -2.36 -2.68
N ILE A 55 -6.08 -1.88 -3.87
CA ILE A 55 -6.60 -0.64 -4.46
C ILE A 55 -7.33 -0.99 -5.75
N GLY A 56 -8.66 -0.85 -5.73
CA GLY A 56 -9.52 -1.31 -6.81
C GLY A 56 -9.36 -2.81 -7.08
N LYS A 57 -9.47 -3.23 -8.35
CA LYS A 57 -9.37 -4.66 -8.72
C LYS A 57 -7.93 -5.13 -8.98
N HIS A 58 -7.04 -4.24 -9.43
CA HIS A 58 -5.79 -4.63 -10.08
C HIS A 58 -4.52 -4.05 -9.44
N TYR A 59 -4.62 -3.23 -8.40
CA TYR A 59 -3.47 -2.56 -7.81
C TYR A 59 -3.35 -2.87 -6.33
N ARG A 60 -2.13 -2.78 -5.82
CA ARG A 60 -1.82 -2.96 -4.40
C ARG A 60 -0.82 -1.92 -3.91
N VAL A 61 -0.92 -1.62 -2.62
CA VAL A 61 0.03 -0.80 -1.87
C VAL A 61 0.60 -1.65 -0.75
N LEU A 62 1.93 -1.66 -0.59
CA LEU A 62 2.57 -2.22 0.60
C LEU A 62 2.86 -1.10 1.59
N CYS A 63 2.53 -1.38 2.84
CA CYS A 63 2.77 -0.51 3.97
C CYS A 63 3.52 -1.27 5.06
N GLU A 64 4.58 -0.67 5.58
CA GLU A 64 5.27 -1.16 6.78
C GLU A 64 4.69 -0.50 8.03
N GLN A 65 4.57 -1.25 9.11
CA GLN A 65 4.30 -0.68 10.43
C GLN A 65 5.51 0.15 10.86
N ALA A 66 5.28 1.45 11.05
CA ALA A 66 6.21 2.36 11.69
C ALA A 66 5.71 2.72 13.11
N ASN A 67 6.57 3.39 13.88
CA ASN A 67 6.27 3.82 15.25
C ASN A 67 5.01 4.70 15.34
N HIS A 68 4.69 5.46 14.28
CA HIS A 68 3.54 6.36 14.20
C HIS A 68 2.61 6.01 13.03
N GLY A 69 2.23 4.74 12.92
CA GLY A 69 1.25 4.28 11.93
C GLY A 69 1.88 3.52 10.77
N LEU A 70 1.34 3.70 9.57
CA LEU A 70 1.76 2.94 8.40
C LEU A 70 2.57 3.81 7.44
N LYS A 71 3.70 3.27 7.00
CA LYS A 71 4.57 3.89 6.01
C LYS A 71 4.40 3.17 4.66
N PRO A 72 3.87 3.84 3.63
CA PRO A 72 3.81 3.27 2.28
C PRO A 72 5.22 3.07 1.74
N THR A 73 5.55 1.83 1.34
CA THR A 73 6.87 1.49 0.81
C THR A 73 6.84 1.08 -0.65
N TRP A 74 5.68 0.60 -1.13
CA TRP A 74 5.53 0.15 -2.51
C TRP A 74 4.10 0.35 -3.04
N VAL A 75 3.97 0.54 -4.36
CA VAL A 75 2.70 0.50 -5.08
C VAL A 75 2.93 -0.06 -6.49
N GLY A 76 1.96 -0.82 -7.00
CA GLY A 76 2.01 -1.40 -8.35
C GLY A 76 0.80 -2.28 -8.64
N SER A 77 0.80 -2.92 -9.81
CA SER A 77 -0.25 -3.86 -10.19
C SER A 77 -0.19 -5.16 -9.38
N HIS A 78 -1.23 -5.98 -9.44
CA HIS A 78 -1.23 -7.30 -8.80
C HIS A 78 -0.14 -8.21 -9.37
N SER A 79 0.13 -8.15 -10.67
CA SER A 79 1.18 -8.96 -11.31
C SER A 79 2.59 -8.50 -10.93
N GLU A 80 2.79 -7.21 -10.69
CA GLU A 80 4.04 -6.70 -10.12
C GLU A 80 4.17 -7.06 -8.64
N TYR A 81 3.06 -7.03 -7.90
CA TYR A 81 3.01 -7.42 -6.50
C TYR A 81 3.47 -8.87 -6.31
N ASP A 82 3.02 -9.81 -7.16
CA ASP A 82 3.43 -11.22 -7.05
C ASP A 82 4.95 -11.42 -7.27
N LYS A 83 5.57 -10.57 -8.09
CA LYS A 83 7.04 -10.57 -8.28
C LYS A 83 7.77 -10.01 -7.07
N VAL A 84 7.17 -9.00 -6.43
CA VAL A 84 7.80 -8.23 -5.35
C VAL A 84 7.58 -8.90 -4.00
N ILE A 85 6.45 -9.54 -3.76
CA ILE A 85 6.16 -10.23 -2.49
C ILE A 85 7.08 -11.43 -2.24
N ASN A 86 7.57 -12.08 -3.29
CA ASN A 86 8.57 -13.14 -3.17
C ASN A 86 9.98 -12.58 -2.87
N GLN A 87 10.20 -11.29 -3.07
CA GLN A 87 11.46 -10.59 -2.76
C GLN A 87 11.42 -9.88 -1.40
N TYR A 88 10.24 -9.48 -0.94
CA TYR A 88 9.99 -8.78 0.34
C TYR A 88 9.99 -9.69 1.53
#